data_AF-A0A3C0BA29-F1
#
_entry.id   AF-A0A3C0BA29-F1
#
_cell.length_a   1.000
_cell.length_b   1.000
_cell.length_c   1.000
_cell.angle_alpha   90.00
_cell.angle_beta   90.00
_cell.angle_gamma   90.00
#
_symmetry.space_group_name_H-M   'P 1'
#
loop_
_entity.id
_entity.type
_entity.pdbx_description
1 polymer ?
#
loop_
_entity_poly.entity_id
_entity_poly.type
_entity_poly.pdbx_seq_one_letter_code
_entity_poly.pdbx_strand_id
1 'polypeptide(L)'
;MKRSFLLVLIGLMVIATRAQQTDYTPIDVEVYQLNNGLTVILNEDHHLPQVFGSVMVRAGGKDDPKDATGMAHYMEHMLFKGTQELGTINWEAEKPHIDSIFRLYDKLGRETDAEKRKIIQKEINAESLKANEYAIPGEMFNILRTMGGTNVNAGTINDYTIFYNAFPSTQIEKWLDLYSHRFENPVFRGFQAELEVVYER
;
A
#
# COMPACT_ATOMS: atom_id res chain seq x y z
N MET A 1 -21.56 64.16 -7.11
CA MET A 1 -22.01 62.75 -6.91
C MET A 1 -21.24 61.72 -7.73
N LYS A 2 -20.91 61.95 -9.01
CA LYS A 2 -20.24 60.92 -9.86
C LYS A 2 -18.77 60.59 -9.52
N ARG A 3 -18.00 61.57 -9.02
CA ARG A 3 -16.58 61.37 -8.65
C ARG A 3 -16.38 60.57 -7.35
N SER A 4 -17.25 60.77 -6.36
CA SER A 4 -17.20 60.04 -5.08
C SER A 4 -17.58 58.57 -5.24
N PHE A 5 -18.48 58.24 -6.19
CA PHE A 5 -18.87 56.86 -6.49
C PHE A 5 -17.75 56.08 -7.20
N LEU A 6 -16.99 56.75 -8.08
CA LEU A 6 -15.87 56.13 -8.79
C LEU A 6 -14.69 55.82 -7.85
N LEU A 7 -14.43 56.68 -6.86
CA LEU A 7 -13.39 56.46 -5.84
C LEU A 7 -13.73 55.29 -4.90
N VAL A 8 -15.01 55.11 -4.55
CA VAL A 8 -15.47 53.96 -3.75
C VAL A 8 -15.37 52.65 -4.54
N LEU A 9 -15.70 52.65 -5.84
CA LEU A 9 -15.54 51.49 -6.72
C LEU A 9 -14.08 51.09 -6.95
N ILE A 10 -13.17 52.06 -7.11
CA ILE A 10 -11.72 51.80 -7.22
C ILE A 10 -11.18 51.27 -5.88
N GLY A 11 -11.61 51.82 -4.74
CA GLY A 11 -11.25 51.33 -3.41
C GLY A 11 -11.71 49.89 -3.16
N LEU A 12 -12.93 49.53 -3.58
CA LEU A 12 -13.45 48.16 -3.49
C LEU A 12 -12.70 47.18 -4.41
N MET A 13 -12.26 47.61 -5.60
CA MET A 13 -11.43 46.80 -6.50
C MET A 13 -10.04 46.52 -5.91
N VAL A 14 -9.41 47.50 -5.24
CA VAL A 14 -8.09 47.33 -4.60
C VAL A 14 -8.15 46.39 -3.39
N ILE A 15 -9.24 46.44 -2.61
CA ILE A 15 -9.47 45.51 -1.48
C ILE A 15 -9.69 44.08 -1.99
N ALA A 16 -10.43 43.90 -3.10
CA ALA A 16 -10.64 42.59 -3.71
C ALA A 16 -9.34 41.96 -4.24
N THR A 17 -8.43 42.75 -4.80
CA THR A 17 -7.13 42.23 -5.29
C THR A 17 -6.18 41.76 -4.19
N ARG A 18 -6.28 42.30 -2.96
CA ARG A 18 -5.48 41.81 -1.81
C ARG A 18 -6.04 40.54 -1.18
N ALA A 19 -7.33 40.27 -1.33
CA ALA A 19 -7.96 39.05 -0.82
C ALA A 19 -7.63 37.79 -1.66
N GLN A 20 -6.95 37.94 -2.79
CA GLN A 20 -6.58 36.85 -3.70
C GLN A 20 -5.09 36.47 -3.68
N GLN A 21 -4.26 37.12 -2.85
CA GLN A 21 -2.93 36.58 -2.56
C GLN A 21 -3.08 35.44 -1.56
N THR A 22 -3.23 34.23 -2.07
CA THR A 22 -2.88 33.04 -1.31
C THR A 22 -1.38 33.10 -1.09
N ASP A 23 -0.96 33.38 0.14
CA ASP A 23 0.44 33.25 0.56
C ASP A 23 0.82 31.77 0.40
N TYR A 24 1.36 31.42 -0.76
CA TYR A 24 1.99 30.12 -0.99
C TYR A 24 3.34 30.17 -0.27
N THR A 25 3.37 29.64 0.95
CA THR A 25 4.63 29.31 1.61
C THR A 25 5.11 28.00 0.99
N PRO A 26 6.26 28.00 0.27
CA PRO A 26 6.84 26.76 -0.22
C PRO A 26 7.07 25.83 0.97
N ILE A 27 6.61 24.58 0.85
CA ILE A 27 6.92 23.55 1.83
C ILE A 27 8.41 23.24 1.67
N ASP A 28 9.19 23.39 2.75
CA ASP A 28 10.60 23.04 2.74
C ASP A 28 10.73 21.51 2.73
N VAL A 29 11.34 20.96 1.69
CA VAL A 29 11.43 19.52 1.45
C VAL A 29 12.88 19.13 1.22
N GLU A 30 13.33 18.16 2.00
CA GLU A 30 14.61 17.50 1.81
C GLU A 30 14.40 16.24 0.98
N VAL A 31 15.25 16.04 -0.03
CA VAL A 31 15.20 14.87 -0.91
C VAL A 31 16.48 14.07 -0.77
N TYR A 32 16.33 12.81 -0.39
CA TYR A 32 17.41 11.86 -0.21
C TYR A 32 17.29 10.73 -1.22
N GLN A 33 18.42 10.20 -1.64
CA GLN A 33 18.50 8.97 -2.41
C GLN A 33 19.24 7.93 -1.59
N LEU A 34 18.55 6.86 -1.18
CA LEU A 34 19.17 5.76 -0.45
C LEU A 34 20.03 4.90 -1.38
N ASN A 35 20.95 4.12 -0.80
CA ASN A 35 21.88 3.25 -1.52
C ASN A 35 21.18 2.19 -2.40
N ASN A 36 19.96 1.79 -2.03
CA ASN A 36 19.14 0.84 -2.78
C ASN A 36 18.32 1.49 -3.92
N GLY A 37 18.46 2.80 -4.15
CA GLY A 37 17.71 3.51 -5.17
C GLY A 37 16.33 4.00 -4.74
N LEU A 38 15.94 3.85 -3.47
CA LEU A 38 14.71 4.46 -2.94
C LEU A 38 14.89 5.98 -2.71
N THR A 39 14.04 6.78 -3.34
CA THR A 39 13.98 8.23 -3.11
C THR A 39 13.10 8.52 -1.90
N VAL A 40 13.62 9.29 -0.94
CA VAL A 40 12.89 9.74 0.25
C VAL A 40 12.66 11.24 0.13
N ILE A 41 11.41 11.67 0.32
CA ILE A 41 11.03 13.08 0.37
C ILE A 41 10.55 13.35 1.79
N LEU A 42 11.26 14.21 2.50
CA LEU A 42 11.01 14.53 3.89
C LEU A 42 10.58 16.00 4.01
N ASN A 43 9.46 16.24 4.67
CA ASN A 43 9.08 17.55 5.17
C ASN A 43 8.94 17.45 6.68
N GLU A 44 9.83 18.11 7.42
CA GLU A 44 9.80 18.13 8.88
C GLU A 44 8.94 19.31 9.36
N ASP A 45 7.91 19.01 10.16
CA ASP A 45 7.07 20.01 10.80
C ASP A 45 6.85 19.66 12.29
N HIS A 46 7.59 20.34 13.17
CA HIS A 46 7.51 20.14 14.62
C HIS A 46 6.22 20.71 15.26
N HIS A 47 5.36 21.40 14.51
CA HIS A 47 4.07 21.85 15.02
C HIS A 47 3.03 20.72 15.07
N LEU A 48 3.29 19.60 14.37
CA LEU A 48 2.39 18.47 14.30
C LEU A 48 2.86 17.31 15.21
N PRO A 49 1.98 16.71 16.02
CA PRO A 49 2.32 15.55 16.86
C PRO A 49 2.29 14.22 16.08
N GLN A 50 1.97 14.26 14.79
CA GLN A 50 1.77 13.11 13.93
C GLN A 50 2.62 13.22 12.67
N VAL A 51 3.01 12.07 12.15
CA VAL A 51 3.67 11.91 10.86
C VAL A 51 2.66 11.28 9.90
N PHE A 52 2.60 11.81 8.68
CA PHE A 52 1.98 11.12 7.55
C PHE A 52 3.09 10.40 6.78
N GLY A 53 3.05 9.08 6.77
CA GLY A 53 4.00 8.25 6.02
C GLY A 53 3.34 7.65 4.79
N SER A 54 4.07 7.61 3.68
CA SER A 54 3.65 6.89 2.49
C SER A 54 4.82 6.27 1.76
N VAL A 55 4.59 5.11 1.15
CA VAL A 55 5.51 4.48 0.20
C VAL A 55 4.75 4.30 -1.11
N MET A 56 5.31 4.84 -2.19
CA MET A 56 4.77 4.73 -3.55
C MET A 56 5.67 3.84 -4.39
N VAL A 57 5.06 2.88 -5.07
CA VAL A 57 5.70 2.06 -6.09
C VAL A 57 5.28 2.59 -7.46
N ARG A 58 6.25 2.90 -8.33
CA ARG A 58 6.00 3.34 -9.70
C ARG A 58 5.65 2.16 -10.61
N ALA A 59 4.60 1.45 -10.23
CA ALA A 59 3.96 0.40 -11.01
C ALA A 59 2.47 0.43 -10.66
N GLY A 60 1.60 0.32 -11.66
CA GLY A 60 0.16 0.34 -11.49
C GLY A 60 -0.55 -0.49 -12.55
N GLY A 61 -1.86 -0.29 -12.73
CA GLY A 61 -2.66 -1.11 -13.65
C GLY A 61 -2.20 -1.07 -15.12
N LYS A 62 -1.46 -0.04 -15.56
CA LYS A 62 -0.89 0.00 -16.92
C LYS A 62 0.27 -0.98 -17.11
N ASP A 63 0.90 -1.39 -16.01
CA ASP A 63 2.06 -2.26 -15.97
C ASP A 63 1.64 -3.74 -15.81
N ASP A 64 0.33 -4.00 -15.71
CA ASP A 64 -0.22 -5.35 -15.67
C ASP A 64 0.11 -6.13 -16.96
N PRO A 65 0.43 -7.43 -16.85
CA PRO A 65 0.52 -8.29 -18.03
C PRO A 65 -0.79 -8.30 -18.81
N LYS A 66 -0.70 -8.36 -20.14
CA LYS A 66 -1.88 -8.33 -21.04
C LYS A 66 -2.86 -9.48 -20.79
N ASP A 67 -2.37 -10.58 -20.25
CA ASP A 67 -3.11 -11.80 -19.91
C ASP A 67 -3.45 -11.90 -18.41
N ALA A 68 -3.12 -10.89 -17.62
CA ALA A 68 -3.39 -10.82 -16.19
C ALA A 68 -3.65 -9.37 -15.73
N THR A 69 -4.76 -8.79 -16.20
CA THR A 69 -5.24 -7.48 -15.74
C THR A 69 -5.67 -7.55 -14.26
N GLY A 70 -5.38 -6.50 -13.49
CA GLY A 70 -5.69 -6.39 -12.07
C GLY A 70 -4.55 -6.82 -11.15
N MET A 71 -3.40 -7.22 -11.69
CA MET A 71 -2.29 -7.77 -10.91
C MET A 71 -1.62 -6.75 -9.97
N ALA A 72 -1.52 -5.48 -10.37
CA ALA A 72 -0.99 -4.42 -9.51
C ALA A 72 -1.87 -4.22 -8.26
N HIS A 73 -3.20 -4.13 -8.46
CA HIS A 73 -4.17 -4.02 -7.36
C HIS A 73 -4.21 -5.29 -6.50
N TYR A 74 -4.09 -6.45 -7.13
CA TYR A 74 -3.95 -7.71 -6.42
C TYR A 74 -2.68 -7.71 -5.52
N MET A 75 -1.53 -7.32 -6.08
CA MET A 75 -0.28 -7.24 -5.32
C MET A 75 -0.37 -6.25 -4.16
N GLU A 76 -1.07 -5.13 -4.34
CA GLU A 76 -1.38 -4.20 -3.26
C GLU A 76 -1.99 -4.90 -2.05
N HIS A 77 -3.03 -5.72 -2.27
CA HIS A 77 -3.68 -6.49 -1.23
C HIS A 77 -2.75 -7.55 -0.62
N MET A 78 -1.96 -8.22 -1.45
CA MET A 78 -1.05 -9.27 -1.00
C MET A 78 0.04 -8.74 -0.07
N LEU A 79 0.50 -7.51 -0.25
CA LEU A 79 1.48 -6.88 0.63
C LEU A 79 0.93 -6.56 2.04
N PHE A 80 -0.37 -6.69 2.29
CA PHE A 80 -0.93 -6.64 3.64
C PHE A 80 -1.06 -8.01 4.32
N LYS A 81 -0.79 -9.12 3.62
CA LYS A 81 -0.99 -10.49 4.13
C LYS A 81 0.15 -10.98 5.04
N GLY A 82 1.06 -10.08 5.40
CA GLY A 82 2.15 -10.32 6.32
C GLY A 82 3.47 -10.62 5.60
N THR A 83 4.44 -11.06 6.40
CA THR A 83 5.82 -11.29 6.02
C THR A 83 6.28 -12.63 6.61
N GLN A 84 7.56 -12.95 6.48
CA GLN A 84 8.13 -14.14 7.13
C GLN A 84 8.14 -14.01 8.66
N GLU A 85 8.15 -12.79 9.19
CA GLU A 85 8.22 -12.51 10.63
C GLU A 85 6.87 -12.06 11.21
N LEU A 86 5.97 -11.56 10.36
CA LEU A 86 4.67 -11.02 10.75
C LEU A 86 3.55 -11.73 10.01
N GLY A 87 2.41 -11.92 10.65
CA GLY A 87 1.24 -12.58 10.11
C GLY A 87 1.27 -14.09 10.30
N THR A 88 2.09 -14.62 11.22
CA THR A 88 2.22 -16.06 11.46
C THR A 88 2.64 -16.38 12.89
N ILE A 89 2.12 -17.46 13.46
CA ILE A 89 2.56 -17.98 14.77
C ILE A 89 3.82 -18.86 14.65
N ASN A 90 4.12 -19.39 13.46
CA ASN A 90 5.28 -20.27 13.23
C ASN A 90 5.63 -20.33 11.74
N TRP A 91 6.56 -19.48 11.32
CA TRP A 91 7.02 -19.43 9.93
C TRP A 91 7.66 -20.73 9.45
N GLU A 92 8.48 -21.38 10.27
CA GLU A 92 9.19 -22.61 9.87
C GLU A 92 8.23 -23.77 9.57
N ALA A 93 7.10 -23.84 10.29
CA ALA A 93 6.05 -24.82 10.02
C ALA A 93 5.13 -24.40 8.86
N GLU A 94 4.90 -23.10 8.67
CA GLU A 94 4.06 -22.57 7.59
C GLU A 94 4.74 -22.63 6.22
N LYS A 95 6.03 -22.29 6.16
CA LYS A 95 6.81 -22.10 4.93
C LYS A 95 6.71 -23.27 3.94
N PRO A 96 6.82 -24.55 4.35
CA PRO A 96 6.68 -25.67 3.43
C PRO A 96 5.35 -25.70 2.68
N HIS A 97 4.26 -25.27 3.33
CA HIS A 97 2.93 -25.18 2.73
C HIS A 97 2.85 -24.03 1.74
N ILE A 98 3.37 -22.84 2.11
CA ILE A 98 3.47 -21.69 1.21
C ILE A 98 4.29 -22.04 -0.04
N ASP A 99 5.47 -22.64 0.13
CA ASP A 99 6.31 -23.07 -0.99
C ASP A 99 5.59 -24.11 -1.87
N SER A 100 4.79 -25.00 -1.26
CA SER A 100 3.99 -25.99 -2.00
C SER A 100 2.92 -25.33 -2.84
N ILE A 101 2.20 -24.35 -2.28
CA ILE A 101 1.18 -23.57 -2.98
C ILE A 101 1.76 -22.91 -4.23
N PHE A 102 2.91 -22.24 -4.13
CA PHE A 102 3.57 -21.62 -5.29
C PHE A 102 3.96 -22.64 -6.37
N ARG A 103 4.59 -23.77 -5.98
CA ARG A 103 4.92 -24.83 -6.93
C ARG A 103 3.70 -25.40 -7.63
N LEU A 104 2.58 -25.54 -6.90
CA LEU A 104 1.32 -26.03 -7.45
C LEU A 104 0.69 -25.01 -8.40
N TYR A 105 0.76 -23.71 -8.12
CA TYR A 105 0.34 -22.67 -9.05
C TYR A 105 1.19 -22.63 -10.32
N ASP A 106 2.51 -22.80 -10.22
CA ASP A 106 3.38 -22.94 -11.39
C ASP A 106 3.00 -24.15 -12.24
N LYS A 107 2.70 -25.28 -11.60
CA LYS A 107 2.21 -26.49 -12.26
C LYS A 107 0.84 -26.25 -12.90
N LEU A 108 -0.07 -25.58 -12.20
CA LEU A 108 -1.39 -25.23 -12.69
C LEU A 108 -1.29 -24.32 -13.93
N GLY A 109 -0.40 -23.32 -13.93
CA GLY A 109 -0.20 -22.43 -15.07
C GLY A 109 0.27 -23.13 -16.35
N ARG A 110 0.95 -24.29 -16.22
CA ARG A 110 1.48 -25.07 -17.35
C ARG A 110 0.56 -26.21 -17.81
N GLU A 111 -0.38 -26.63 -16.97
CA GLU A 111 -1.27 -27.75 -17.27
C GLU A 111 -2.48 -27.32 -18.11
N THR A 112 -2.71 -28.02 -19.22
CA THR A 112 -3.80 -27.73 -20.16
C THR A 112 -5.00 -28.66 -19.97
N ASP A 113 -4.80 -29.85 -19.40
CA ASP A 113 -5.87 -30.82 -19.18
C ASP A 113 -6.81 -30.39 -18.05
N ALA A 114 -8.10 -30.25 -18.36
CA ALA A 114 -9.08 -29.72 -17.42
C ALA A 114 -9.25 -30.56 -16.14
N GLU A 115 -9.16 -31.89 -16.24
CA GLU A 115 -9.32 -32.77 -15.08
C GLU A 115 -8.08 -32.75 -14.18
N LYS A 116 -6.87 -32.73 -14.77
CA LYS A 116 -5.63 -32.53 -14.00
C LYS A 116 -5.58 -31.16 -13.33
N ARG A 117 -6.04 -30.10 -13.99
CA ARG A 117 -6.15 -28.76 -13.38
C ARG A 117 -7.03 -28.78 -12.13
N LYS A 118 -8.18 -29.45 -12.18
CA LYS A 118 -9.08 -29.60 -11.01
C LYS A 118 -8.38 -30.33 -9.85
N ILE A 119 -7.60 -31.37 -10.15
CA ILE A 119 -6.82 -32.09 -9.13
C ILE A 119 -5.79 -31.17 -8.49
N ILE A 120 -5.01 -30.43 -9.29
CA ILE A 120 -4.01 -29.48 -8.78
C ILE A 120 -4.68 -28.39 -7.92
N GLN A 121 -5.83 -27.86 -8.35
CA GLN A 121 -6.58 -26.88 -7.57
C GLN A 121 -7.00 -27.43 -6.20
N LYS A 122 -7.43 -28.69 -6.14
CA LYS A 122 -7.75 -29.35 -4.88
C LYS A 122 -6.53 -29.51 -3.96
N GLU A 123 -5.36 -29.79 -4.53
CA GLU A 123 -4.08 -29.83 -3.79
C GLU A 123 -3.72 -28.44 -3.25
N ILE A 124 -3.87 -27.38 -4.05
CA ILE A 124 -3.66 -25.99 -3.61
C ILE A 124 -4.57 -25.66 -2.43
N ASN A 125 -5.86 -26.00 -2.52
CA ASN A 125 -6.80 -25.75 -1.43
C ASN A 125 -6.37 -26.47 -0.14
N ALA A 126 -5.92 -27.73 -0.26
CA ALA A 126 -5.48 -28.52 0.89
C ALA A 126 -4.22 -27.93 1.56
N GLU A 127 -3.23 -27.49 0.77
CA GLU A 127 -2.04 -26.83 1.31
C GLU A 127 -2.36 -25.45 1.89
N SER A 128 -3.30 -24.72 1.27
CA SER A 128 -3.77 -23.41 1.76
C SER A 128 -4.45 -23.53 3.12
N LEU A 129 -5.26 -24.57 3.34
CA LEU A 129 -5.87 -24.83 4.64
C LEU A 129 -4.82 -25.08 5.72
N LYS A 130 -3.77 -25.86 5.42
CA LYS A 130 -2.67 -26.12 6.36
C LYS A 130 -1.87 -24.86 6.66
N ALA A 131 -1.54 -24.06 5.64
CA ALA A 131 -0.85 -22.78 5.85
C ALA A 131 -1.67 -21.84 6.74
N ASN A 132 -2.99 -21.79 6.54
CA ASN A 132 -3.90 -20.94 7.30
C ASN A 132 -3.98 -21.32 8.80
N GLU A 133 -3.60 -22.53 9.21
CA GLU A 133 -3.51 -22.89 10.64
C GLU A 133 -2.45 -22.06 11.38
N TYR A 134 -1.46 -21.53 10.66
CA TYR A 134 -0.38 -20.71 11.21
C TYR A 134 -0.62 -19.21 11.02
N ALA A 135 -1.42 -18.83 10.03
CA ALA A 135 -1.63 -17.44 9.66
C ALA A 135 -2.32 -16.63 10.77
N ILE A 136 -1.91 -15.36 10.92
CA ILE A 136 -2.58 -14.37 11.78
C ILE A 136 -3.18 -13.30 10.84
N PRO A 137 -4.45 -13.44 10.42
CA PRO A 137 -5.04 -12.55 9.45
C PRO A 137 -5.06 -11.09 9.93
N GLY A 138 -4.60 -10.18 9.05
CA GLY A 138 -4.65 -8.74 9.30
C GLY A 138 -3.67 -8.24 10.38
N GLU A 139 -2.69 -9.04 10.80
CA GLU A 139 -1.76 -8.64 11.86
C GLU A 139 -1.03 -7.33 11.57
N MET A 140 -0.52 -7.15 10.35
CA MET A 140 0.15 -5.90 9.95
C MET A 140 -0.77 -4.68 10.10
N PHE A 141 -2.03 -4.81 9.68
CA PHE A 141 -3.02 -3.75 9.83
C PHE A 141 -3.34 -3.47 11.30
N ASN A 142 -3.44 -4.53 12.12
CA ASN A 142 -3.68 -4.41 13.56
C ASN A 142 -2.51 -3.75 14.28
N ILE A 143 -1.26 -4.09 13.94
CA ILE A 143 -0.06 -3.44 14.51
C ILE A 143 -0.08 -1.94 14.19
N LEU A 144 -0.33 -1.57 12.93
CA LEU A 144 -0.42 -0.16 12.50
C LEU A 144 -1.48 0.60 13.29
N ARG A 145 -2.62 -0.02 13.61
CA ARG A 145 -3.66 0.64 14.40
C ARG A 145 -3.30 0.71 15.88
N THR A 146 -2.73 -0.35 16.44
CA THR A 146 -2.37 -0.42 17.87
C THR A 146 -1.24 0.54 18.23
N MET A 147 -0.33 0.86 17.29
CA MET A 147 0.65 1.94 17.46
C MET A 147 0.05 3.35 17.34
N GLY A 148 -1.28 3.49 17.22
CA GLY A 148 -1.98 4.76 17.08
C GLY A 148 -2.12 5.24 15.63
N GLY A 149 -1.88 4.36 14.66
CA GLY A 149 -2.01 4.68 13.24
C GLY A 149 -3.46 4.89 12.83
N THR A 150 -3.69 5.92 12.02
CA THR A 150 -4.99 6.28 11.45
C THR A 150 -4.89 6.36 9.93
N ASN A 151 -6.01 6.26 9.23
CA ASN A 151 -6.06 6.27 7.77
C ASN A 151 -5.13 5.23 7.12
N VAL A 152 -4.99 4.05 7.75
CA VAL A 152 -4.23 2.94 7.19
C VAL A 152 -4.94 2.44 5.95
N ASN A 153 -4.31 2.65 4.79
CA ASN A 153 -4.89 2.27 3.53
C ASN A 153 -3.81 2.10 2.45
N ALA A 154 -4.24 1.63 1.29
CA ALA A 154 -3.48 1.64 0.07
C ALA A 154 -4.38 1.99 -1.12
N GLY A 155 -3.77 2.13 -2.29
CA GLY A 155 -4.53 2.25 -3.52
C GLY A 155 -3.65 2.09 -4.74
N THR A 156 -4.23 1.52 -5.78
CA THR A 156 -3.59 1.31 -7.07
C THR A 156 -4.36 2.07 -8.13
N ILE A 157 -3.63 2.86 -8.90
CA ILE A 157 -4.11 3.48 -10.12
C ILE A 157 -3.28 2.98 -11.30
N ASN A 158 -3.47 3.54 -12.49
CA ASN A 158 -2.72 3.12 -13.67
C ASN A 158 -1.20 3.34 -13.53
N ASP A 159 -0.76 4.41 -12.86
CA ASP A 159 0.65 4.82 -12.84
C ASP A 159 1.44 4.40 -11.60
N TYR A 160 0.75 4.10 -10.50
CA TYR A 160 1.39 3.78 -9.23
C TYR A 160 0.45 3.01 -8.29
N THR A 161 1.08 2.36 -7.32
CA THR A 161 0.45 1.83 -6.11
C THR A 161 1.04 2.57 -4.89
N ILE A 162 0.18 2.99 -3.97
CA ILE A 162 0.56 3.72 -2.75
C ILE A 162 0.11 2.96 -1.52
N PHE A 163 0.93 2.97 -0.48
CA PHE A 163 0.58 2.54 0.87
C PHE A 163 0.82 3.69 1.83
N TYR A 164 -0.13 4.00 2.71
CA TYR A 164 -0.01 5.16 3.57
C TYR A 164 -0.80 5.02 4.87
N ASN A 165 -0.37 5.78 5.88
CA ASN A 165 -1.13 6.07 7.08
C ASN A 165 -0.55 7.29 7.82
N ALA A 166 -1.35 7.87 8.70
CA ALA A 166 -0.85 8.77 9.73
C ALA A 166 -0.56 8.00 11.02
N PHE A 167 0.38 8.46 11.84
CA PHE A 167 0.75 7.84 13.12
C PHE A 167 1.44 8.86 14.05
N PRO A 168 1.50 8.62 15.37
CA PRO A 168 2.22 9.50 16.30
C PRO A 168 3.71 9.57 15.97
N SER A 169 4.32 10.76 16.04
CA SER A 169 5.73 10.96 15.69
C SER A 169 6.70 10.08 16.48
N THR A 170 6.35 9.71 17.71
CA THR A 170 7.12 8.79 18.57
C THR A 170 7.17 7.34 18.06
N GLN A 171 6.42 7.00 17.01
CA GLN A 171 6.36 5.65 16.45
C GLN A 171 7.05 5.52 15.09
N ILE A 172 7.82 6.54 14.66
CA ILE A 172 8.46 6.56 13.34
C ILE A 172 9.36 5.34 13.08
N GLU A 173 10.17 4.92 14.05
CA GLU A 173 11.05 3.75 13.91
C GLU A 173 10.24 2.49 13.63
N LYS A 174 9.19 2.22 14.42
CA LYS A 174 8.32 1.05 14.20
C LYS A 174 7.58 1.11 12.87
N TRP A 175 7.22 2.31 12.42
CA TRP A 175 6.57 2.48 11.13
C TRP A 175 7.52 2.14 9.99
N LEU A 176 8.76 2.63 10.07
CA LEU A 176 9.83 2.34 9.11
C LEU A 176 10.14 0.84 9.06
N ASP A 177 10.30 0.20 10.22
CA ASP A 177 10.53 -1.24 10.30
C ASP A 177 9.40 -2.01 9.62
N LEU A 178 8.15 -1.72 9.99
CA LEU A 178 6.99 -2.44 9.45
C LEU A 178 6.83 -2.26 7.94
N TYR A 179 7.03 -1.04 7.44
CA TYR A 179 6.99 -0.78 6.00
C TYR A 179 8.18 -1.42 5.29
N SER A 180 9.38 -1.46 5.88
CA SER A 180 10.53 -2.17 5.29
C SER A 180 10.24 -3.67 5.14
N HIS A 181 9.78 -4.32 6.21
CA HIS A 181 9.44 -5.74 6.21
C HIS A 181 8.39 -6.08 5.13
N ARG A 182 7.40 -5.20 4.91
CA ARG A 182 6.38 -5.36 3.87
C ARG A 182 7.00 -5.54 2.48
N PHE A 183 8.04 -4.79 2.15
CA PHE A 183 8.63 -4.80 0.80
C PHE A 183 9.83 -5.74 0.66
N GLU A 184 10.49 -6.11 1.75
CA GLU A 184 11.66 -7.01 1.69
C GLU A 184 11.27 -8.49 1.71
N ASN A 185 10.38 -8.90 2.62
CA ASN A 185 10.08 -10.31 2.86
C ASN A 185 8.57 -10.62 2.92
N PRO A 186 7.76 -10.19 1.92
CA PRO A 186 6.33 -10.42 1.95
C PRO A 186 5.99 -11.91 1.83
N VAL A 187 4.89 -12.30 2.47
CA VAL A 187 4.31 -13.65 2.35
C VAL A 187 2.86 -13.52 1.91
N PHE A 188 2.54 -14.15 0.78
CA PHE A 188 1.26 -14.02 0.10
C PHE A 188 0.20 -14.98 0.66
N ARG A 189 -0.14 -14.82 1.94
CA ARG A 189 -1.16 -15.65 2.62
C ARG A 189 -2.55 -15.36 2.08
N GLY A 190 -3.39 -16.39 1.97
CA GLY A 190 -4.75 -16.23 1.45
C GLY A 190 -4.82 -15.85 -0.03
N PHE A 191 -3.74 -16.09 -0.80
CA PHE A 191 -3.62 -15.81 -2.23
C PHE A 191 -4.89 -16.23 -3.02
N GLN A 192 -5.36 -17.46 -2.83
CA GLN A 192 -6.53 -17.94 -3.54
C GLN A 192 -7.81 -17.15 -3.26
N ALA A 193 -8.07 -16.83 -1.99
CA ALA A 193 -9.28 -16.09 -1.62
C ALA A 193 -9.26 -14.66 -2.16
N GLU A 194 -8.06 -14.05 -2.25
CA GLU A 194 -7.91 -12.71 -2.78
C GLU A 194 -8.09 -12.66 -4.31
N LEU A 195 -7.73 -13.74 -5.02
CA LEU A 195 -7.94 -13.81 -6.47
C LEU A 195 -9.44 -13.72 -6.80
N GLU A 196 -10.28 -14.43 -6.03
CA GLU A 196 -11.73 -14.38 -6.20
C GLU A 196 -12.27 -12.96 -5.98
N VAL A 197 -11.80 -12.26 -4.94
CA VAL A 197 -12.26 -10.89 -4.63
C VAL A 197 -11.85 -9.85 -5.69
N VAL A 198 -10.63 -9.95 -6.22
CA VAL A 198 -10.10 -8.96 -7.18
C VAL A 198 -10.65 -9.17 -8.58
N TYR A 199 -10.81 -10.42 -9.04
CA TYR A 199 -11.36 -10.70 -10.37
C TYR A 199 -12.90 -10.57 -10.44
N GLU A 200 -13.60 -10.50 -9.31
CA GLU A 200 -15.04 -10.23 -9.25
C GLU A 200 -15.42 -8.74 -9.42
N ARG A 201 -14.44 -7.82 -9.52
CA ARG A 201 -14.66 -6.38 -9.71
C ARG A 201 -14.08 -5.87 -11.02
#